data_AF-A0A259BKQ6-F1
#
_entry.id   AF-A0A259BKQ6-F1
#
_cell.length_a   1.000
_cell.length_b   1.000
_cell.length_c   1.000
_cell.angle_alpha   90.00
_cell.angle_beta   90.00
_cell.angle_gamma   90.00
#
_symmetry.space_group_name_H-M   'P 1'
#
loop_
_entity.id
_entity.type
_entity.pdbx_description
1 polymer ?
#
loop_
_entity_poly.entity_id
_entity_poly.type
_entity_poly.pdbx_seq_one_letter_code
_entity_poly.pdbx_strand_id
1 'polypeptide(L)'
;MITSSRYLRDWTSNIRADVLAGIVVALALIPEAIGFSVMAGVDPKVGLYASFAIACVSAITGGRPGMISAATAATAVASGACVR
;
A
#
# COMPACT_ATOMS: atom_id res chain seq x y z
N MET A 1 -13.01 -3.14 22.43
CA MET A 1 -12.51 -4.52 22.59
C MET A 1 -12.67 -5.24 21.26
N ILE A 2 -11.61 -5.29 20.43
CA ILE A 2 -11.61 -6.14 19.23
C ILE A 2 -11.49 -7.58 19.72
N THR A 3 -12.60 -8.32 19.71
CA THR A 3 -12.62 -9.73 20.09
C THR A 3 -11.72 -10.52 19.13
N SER A 4 -10.61 -11.08 19.63
CA SER A 4 -9.61 -11.86 18.88
C SER A 4 -10.22 -13.01 18.07
N SER A 5 -11.40 -13.49 18.46
CA SER A 5 -12.18 -14.51 17.74
C SER A 5 -12.72 -14.04 16.38
N ARG A 6 -12.87 -12.73 16.13
CA ARG A 6 -13.23 -12.18 14.81
C ARG A 6 -12.02 -12.15 13.86
N TYR A 7 -10.86 -11.73 14.35
CA TYR A 7 -9.62 -11.68 13.58
C TYR A 7 -9.21 -13.05 13.01
N LEU A 8 -9.32 -14.10 13.82
CA LEU A 8 -9.03 -15.48 13.41
C LEU A 8 -10.05 -16.03 12.39
N ARG A 9 -11.31 -15.60 12.46
CA ARG A 9 -12.32 -15.94 11.45
C ARG A 9 -12.07 -15.20 10.15
N ASP A 10 -11.78 -13.90 10.18
CA ASP A 10 -11.47 -13.14 8.97
C ASP A 10 -10.22 -13.70 8.27
N TRP A 11 -9.17 -14.05 9.03
CA TRP A 11 -7.94 -14.68 8.51
C TRP A 11 -8.16 -16.06 7.88
N THR A 12 -9.21 -16.80 8.24
CA THR A 12 -9.45 -18.17 7.74
C THR A 12 -10.65 -18.27 6.81
N SER A 13 -11.51 -17.25 6.77
CA SER A 13 -12.77 -17.28 6.04
C SER A 13 -12.59 -17.10 4.52
N ASN A 14 -11.58 -16.34 4.06
CA ASN A 14 -11.49 -16.04 2.62
C ASN A 14 -10.06 -15.82 2.09
N ILE A 15 -9.17 -16.80 2.30
CA ILE A 15 -7.78 -16.80 1.77
C ILE A 15 -7.74 -16.54 0.26
N ARG A 16 -8.70 -17.09 -0.51
CA ARG A 16 -8.69 -16.99 -1.97
C ARG A 16 -8.95 -15.55 -2.43
N ALA A 17 -9.92 -14.89 -1.82
CA ALA A 17 -10.23 -13.50 -2.14
C ALA A 17 -9.10 -12.56 -1.67
N ASP A 18 -8.50 -12.80 -0.51
CA ASP A 18 -7.39 -11.96 -0.01
C ASP A 18 -6.15 -12.06 -0.89
N VAL A 19 -5.79 -13.26 -1.37
CA VAL A 19 -4.67 -13.44 -2.30
C VAL A 19 -4.97 -12.80 -3.65
N LEU A 20 -6.18 -12.99 -4.20
CA LEU A 20 -6.59 -12.35 -5.45
C LEU A 20 -6.60 -10.82 -5.32
N ALA A 21 -7.14 -10.29 -4.22
CA ALA A 21 -7.15 -8.86 -3.93
C ALA A 21 -5.72 -8.31 -3.82
N GLY A 22 -4.82 -8.99 -3.12
CA GLY A 22 -3.41 -8.60 -3.02
C GLY A 22 -2.70 -8.55 -4.37
N ILE A 23 -2.92 -9.54 -5.24
CA ILE A 23 -2.33 -9.57 -6.60
C ILE A 23 -2.88 -8.42 -7.45
N VAL A 24 -4.20 -8.22 -7.46
CA VAL A 24 -4.85 -7.15 -8.24
C VAL A 24 -4.36 -5.78 -7.78
N VAL A 25 -4.27 -5.58 -6.47
CA VAL A 25 -3.75 -4.35 -5.87
C VAL A 25 -2.29 -4.14 -6.26
N ALA A 26 -1.43 -5.15 -6.13
CA ALA A 26 -0.03 -5.06 -6.53
C ALA A 26 0.14 -4.66 -8.00
N LEU A 27 -0.69 -5.21 -8.90
CA LEU A 27 -0.69 -4.83 -10.32
C LEU A 27 -1.18 -3.39 -10.53
N ALA A 28 -2.17 -2.92 -9.76
CA ALA A 28 -2.67 -1.56 -9.83
C ALA A 28 -1.67 -0.51 -9.29
N LEU A 29 -0.84 -0.87 -8.31
CA LEU A 29 0.16 0.03 -7.73
C LEU A 29 1.31 0.37 -8.69
N ILE A 30 1.61 -0.47 -9.69
CA ILE A 30 2.72 -0.23 -10.62
C ILE A 30 2.52 1.08 -11.40
N PRO A 31 1.40 1.30 -12.13
CA PRO A 31 1.17 2.57 -12.83
C PRO A 31 0.92 3.74 -11.88
N GLU A 32 0.28 3.54 -10.72
CA GLU A 32 0.07 4.62 -9.73
C GLU A 32 1.40 5.18 -9.22
N ALA A 33 2.33 4.31 -8.80
CA ALA A 33 3.62 4.72 -8.26
C ALA A 33 4.45 5.49 -9.30
N ILE A 34 4.40 5.07 -10.56
CA ILE A 34 5.07 5.77 -11.67
C ILE A 34 4.45 7.16 -11.88
N GLY A 35 3.13 7.28 -11.89
CA GLY A 35 2.44 8.56 -12.05
C GLY A 35 2.72 9.54 -10.91
N PHE A 36 2.74 9.06 -9.66
CA PHE A 36 3.05 9.88 -8.50
C PHE A 36 4.52 10.31 -8.45
N SER A 37 5.46 9.45 -8.84
CA SER A 37 6.86 9.85 -8.97
C SER A 37 7.08 10.92 -10.05
N VAL A 38 6.39 10.83 -11.18
CA VAL A 38 6.43 11.86 -12.24
C VAL A 38 5.86 13.19 -11.73
N MET A 39 4.75 13.18 -10.99
CA MET A 39 4.22 14.40 -10.36
C MET A 39 5.19 15.04 -9.36
N ALA A 40 5.93 14.22 -8.60
CA ALA A 40 6.90 14.69 -7.62
C ALA A 40 8.25 15.10 -8.22
N GLY A 41 8.49 14.89 -9.52
CA GLY A 41 9.75 15.20 -10.18
C GLY A 41 10.92 14.31 -9.77
N VAL A 42 10.64 13.15 -9.18
CA VAL A 42 11.64 12.17 -8.71
C VAL A 42 11.65 10.94 -9.61
N ASP A 43 12.77 10.22 -9.64
CA ASP A 43 12.89 8.98 -10.42
C ASP A 43 11.78 7.98 -10.07
N PRO A 44 11.08 7.37 -11.07
CA PRO A 44 10.00 6.40 -10.86
C PRO A 44 10.37 5.21 -9.98
N LYS A 45 11.66 4.88 -9.94
CA LYS A 45 12.20 3.81 -9.10
C LYS A 45 11.96 4.07 -7.61
N VAL A 46 12.05 5.34 -7.18
CA VAL A 46 11.89 5.73 -5.77
C VAL A 46 10.44 5.54 -5.32
N GLY A 47 9.45 5.84 -6.16
CA GLY A 47 8.04 5.63 -5.84
C GLY A 47 7.65 4.17 -5.69
N LEU A 48 8.23 3.30 -6.52
CA LEU A 48 8.04 1.85 -6.43
C LEU A 48 8.63 1.28 -5.13
N TYR A 49 9.85 1.69 -4.76
CA TYR A 49 10.48 1.25 -3.50
C TYR A 49 9.72 1.74 -2.27
N ALA A 50 9.26 2.99 -2.28
CA ALA A 50 8.47 3.55 -1.18
C ALA A 50 7.16 2.78 -1.00
N SER A 51 6.43 2.52 -2.09
CA SER A 51 5.16 1.79 -2.06
C SER A 51 5.33 0.35 -1.56
N PHE A 52 6.39 -0.34 -1.99
CA PHE A 52 6.72 -1.69 -1.52
C PHE A 52 7.04 -1.71 -0.01
N ALA A 53 7.88 -0.77 0.45
CA ALA A 53 8.24 -0.69 1.86
C ALA A 53 7.01 -0.43 2.75
N ILE A 54 6.12 0.48 2.35
CA ILE A 54 4.89 0.79 3.09
C ILE A 54 3.95 -0.43 3.11
N ALA A 55 3.82 -1.15 2.00
CA ALA A 55 3.00 -2.36 1.93
C ALA A 55 3.54 -3.46 2.87
N CYS A 56 4.85 -3.70 2.89
CA CYS A 56 5.47 -4.66 3.81
C CYS A 56 5.30 -4.26 5.27
N VAL A 57 5.55 -3.00 5.62
CA VAL A 57 5.42 -2.53 7.00
C VAL A 57 3.95 -2.58 7.44
N SER A 58 3.01 -2.12 6.62
CA SER A 58 1.58 -2.13 6.92
C SER A 58 1.01 -3.54 7.02
N ALA A 59 1.59 -4.53 6.32
CA ALA A 59 1.18 -5.93 6.47
C ALA A 59 1.55 -6.50 7.85
N ILE A 60 2.65 -6.02 8.45
CA ILE A 60 3.14 -6.50 9.75
C ILE A 60 2.53 -5.71 10.91
N THR A 61 2.42 -4.39 10.79
CA THR A 61 2.00 -3.48 11.88
C THR A 61 0.56 -2.96 11.74
N GLY A 62 -0.14 -3.32 10.66
CA GLY A 62 -1.50 -2.83 10.37
C GLY A 62 -2.55 -3.33 11.37
N GLY A 63 -3.23 -2.40 12.04
CA GLY A 63 -4.27 -2.70 13.03
C GLY A 63 -5.66 -3.08 12.47
N ARG A 64 -5.86 -2.98 11.15
CA ARG A 64 -7.13 -3.33 10.48
C ARG A 64 -6.86 -4.20 9.24
N PRO A 65 -7.25 -5.49 9.26
CA PRO A 65 -7.06 -6.40 8.14
C PRO A 65 -7.89 -5.91 6.94
N GLY A 66 -7.28 -5.89 5.75
CA GLY A 66 -7.87 -5.39 4.52
C GLY A 66 -7.64 -3.91 4.20
N MET A 67 -6.92 -3.14 5.03
CA MET A 67 -6.43 -1.82 4.62
C MET A 67 -5.17 -1.93 3.76
N ILE A 68 -5.20 -1.27 2.60
CA ILE A 68 -4.06 -1.11 1.70
C ILE A 68 -3.41 0.24 2.02
N SER A 69 -2.18 0.22 2.53
CA SER A 69 -1.37 1.43 2.72
C SER A 69 -0.34 1.52 1.58
N ALA A 70 -0.37 2.62 0.84
CA ALA A 70 0.53 2.90 -0.28
C ALA A 70 0.89 4.39 -0.34
N ALA A 71 1.92 4.75 -1.11
CA ALA A 71 2.27 6.14 -1.35
C ALA A 71 1.17 6.82 -2.18
N THR A 72 0.46 7.81 -1.61
CA THR A 72 -0.64 8.53 -2.29
C THR A 72 -0.16 9.84 -2.91
N ALA A 73 -0.92 10.38 -3.87
CA ALA A 73 -0.64 11.66 -4.50
C ALA A 73 -0.36 12.80 -3.50
N ALA A 74 -1.07 12.85 -2.37
CA ALA A 74 -0.85 13.85 -1.32
C ALA A 74 0.58 13.80 -0.76
N THR A 75 1.11 12.60 -0.51
CA THR A 75 2.49 12.41 -0.04
C THR A 75 3.53 12.72 -1.12
N ALA A 76 3.22 12.45 -2.39
CA ALA A 76 4.08 12.75 -3.52
C ALA A 76 4.19 14.26 -3.79
N VAL A 77 3.08 15.01 -3.67
CA VAL A 77 3.11 16.47 -3.80
C VAL A 77 3.86 17.10 -2.62
N ALA A 78 3.69 16.58 -1.41
CA ALA A 78 4.43 17.05 -0.24
C ALA A 78 5.95 16.81 -0.37
N SER A 79 6.37 15.62 -0.80
CA SER A 79 7.79 15.34 -1.01
C SER A 79 8.38 16.10 -2.19
N GLY A 80 7.65 16.23 -3.30
CA GLY A 80 8.04 17.06 -4.44
C GLY A 80 8.14 18.55 -4.09
N ALA A 81 7.27 19.07 -3.22
CA ALA A 81 7.33 20.44 -2.71
C ALA A 81 8.49 20.66 -1.72
N CYS A 82 8.94 19.63 -1.00
CA CYS A 82 10.10 19.72 -0.11
C CYS A 82 11.44 19.50 -0.82
N VAL A 83 11.44 18.84 -1.99
CA VAL A 83 12.65 18.56 -2.79
C VAL A 83 12.98 19.70 -3.76
N ARG A 84 12.01 20.55 -4.09
CA ARG A 84 12.17 21.72 -4.96
C ARG A 84 12.30 23.02 -4.17
#